data_AF-A0A918CPF9-F1
#
_entry.id   AF-A0A918CPF9-F1
#
_cell.length_a   1.000
_cell.length_b   1.000
_cell.length_c   1.000
_cell.angle_alpha   90.00
_cell.angle_beta   90.00
_cell.angle_gamma   90.00
#
_symmetry.space_group_name_H-M   'P 1'
#
loop_
_entity.id
_entity.type
_entity.pdbx_description
1 polymer ?
#
loop_
_entity_poly.entity_id
_entity_poly.type
_entity_poly.pdbx_seq_one_letter_code
_entity_poly.pdbx_strand_id
1 'polypeptide(L)'
;MNTHFGLLALLALTLAACGTAPSPAGQPGDPSPLPNPGIDGRTPRPVNVQITLESGHTAEGVLTPTGGTLTATAADGTTFTLTAPENAVLSPLKVKMTPVAQVSGLNGANTYVAAVHLEPEGTEFLEPLRLKISAPHALDTHLLRGFNSHRPGSEFYFQGRSVEGNTATLQLTHFSNPGIAVVADDDLIVPIPTDARDRLENDLAQPTRASMEILGDFSGWIEPDLKHAASSDSALRQAIREFVTWRTEVERAGLSDRFRSETFQGWTLIAQGIEAAVERAHAECAVNNDLSRVRDILTWMSWVKRNPRLSPYFSGQVAHFEQLARDCASFELDVQSTVSGDQDGAVVGTGIHLAIPLQPGSGDLLTHLEAAGPVQVLGYAADISADSGCTVSPLSATLQGDTQAALDLLWAGDSAAPVAVTLDPPVVTVSVGITCPDNGSFTTQLPTWRTWFMAAHQDECSALGCLRIEDWEAGTGAEFARKTYQRTAVSNGLELSESTTLTLRHTPH
;
A
#
# COMPACT_ATOMS: atom_id res chain seq x y z
N MET A 1 -22.90 -24.84 -67.80
CA MET A 1 -23.12 -26.26 -67.40
C MET A 1 -23.99 -26.26 -66.16
N ASN A 2 -25.25 -26.68 -66.37
CA ASN A 2 -26.31 -27.23 -65.49
C ASN A 2 -26.34 -26.79 -64.01
N THR A 3 -27.33 -26.05 -63.49
CA THR A 3 -28.79 -26.32 -63.24
C THR A 3 -29.11 -27.47 -62.27
N HIS A 4 -29.78 -27.15 -61.14
CA HIS A 4 -31.08 -27.70 -60.62
C HIS A 4 -31.23 -27.40 -59.10
N PHE A 5 -32.24 -26.61 -58.66
CA PHE A 5 -33.60 -27.01 -58.19
C PHE A 5 -33.57 -27.96 -56.96
N GLY A 6 -34.27 -27.80 -55.83
CA GLY A 6 -35.51 -27.10 -55.45
C GLY A 6 -36.45 -28.08 -54.71
N LEU A 7 -37.13 -27.67 -53.62
CA LEU A 7 -38.37 -28.20 -52.93
C LEU A 7 -38.16 -28.14 -51.39
N LEU A 8 -38.88 -27.37 -50.55
CA LEU A 8 -40.33 -27.23 -50.29
C LEU A 8 -41.06 -28.55 -50.00
N ALA A 9 -41.33 -28.81 -48.72
CA ALA A 9 -42.35 -29.75 -48.27
C ALA A 9 -43.35 -29.02 -47.35
N LEU A 10 -44.54 -28.80 -47.92
CA LEU A 10 -45.79 -28.46 -47.24
C LEU A 10 -46.16 -29.55 -46.24
N LEU A 11 -46.64 -29.16 -45.06
CA LEU A 11 -47.56 -29.97 -44.27
C LEU A 11 -48.84 -29.16 -44.05
N ALA A 12 -49.90 -29.55 -44.73
CA ALA A 12 -51.27 -29.11 -44.50
C ALA A 12 -52.03 -30.26 -43.85
N LEU A 13 -52.69 -30.01 -42.72
CA LEU A 13 -53.80 -30.84 -42.26
C LEU A 13 -54.98 -29.96 -41.85
N THR A 14 -56.15 -30.48 -42.15
CA THR A 14 -57.42 -29.81 -42.39
C THR A 14 -58.37 -29.81 -41.19
N LEU A 15 -59.15 -28.73 -41.11
CA LEU A 15 -60.57 -28.60 -40.70
C LEU A 15 -61.07 -29.11 -39.34
N ALA A 16 -61.65 -28.18 -38.56
CA ALA A 16 -63.03 -28.30 -38.05
C ALA A 16 -63.59 -26.91 -37.67
N ALA A 17 -64.65 -26.50 -38.35
CA ALA A 17 -65.46 -25.34 -38.03
C ALA A 17 -66.62 -25.76 -37.13
N CYS A 18 -66.78 -25.12 -35.97
CA CYS A 18 -68.05 -24.99 -35.27
C CYS A 18 -68.13 -23.56 -34.74
N GLY A 19 -69.05 -22.79 -35.31
CA GLY A 19 -69.34 -21.43 -34.87
C GLY A 19 -70.08 -21.40 -33.54
N THR A 20 -69.67 -20.47 -32.68
CA THR A 20 -70.45 -20.02 -31.52
C THR A 20 -70.66 -18.51 -31.63
N ALA A 21 -71.89 -18.09 -31.31
CA ALA A 21 -72.43 -16.76 -31.49
C ALA A 21 -71.61 -15.66 -30.76
N PRO A 22 -71.69 -14.39 -31.21
CA PRO A 22 -71.07 -13.28 -30.51
C PRO A 22 -71.75 -13.04 -29.15
N SER A 23 -70.99 -13.20 -28.06
CA SER A 23 -71.40 -12.77 -26.72
C SER A 23 -71.52 -11.24 -26.66
N PRO A 24 -72.50 -10.70 -25.92
CA PRO A 24 -72.68 -9.25 -25.78
C PRO A 24 -71.47 -8.63 -25.09
N ALA A 25 -71.12 -7.42 -25.53
CA ALA A 25 -70.06 -6.59 -24.98
C ALA A 25 -70.12 -6.56 -23.44
N GLY A 26 -69.07 -7.10 -22.80
CA GLY A 26 -68.89 -7.00 -21.37
C GLY A 26 -68.88 -5.53 -20.95
N GLN A 27 -69.59 -5.24 -19.86
CA GLN A 27 -69.48 -3.99 -19.11
C GLN A 27 -68.01 -3.58 -18.94
N PRO A 28 -67.71 -2.27 -18.86
CA PRO A 28 -66.40 -1.80 -18.41
C PRO A 28 -66.08 -2.54 -17.10
N GLY A 29 -65.04 -3.36 -17.12
CA GLY A 29 -64.60 -4.05 -15.92
C GLY A 29 -64.37 -3.01 -14.84
N ASP A 30 -64.96 -3.23 -13.67
CA ASP A 30 -64.58 -2.49 -12.48
C ASP A 30 -63.05 -2.45 -12.42
N PRO A 31 -62.43 -1.28 -12.17
CA PRO A 31 -60.98 -1.22 -12.02
C PRO A 31 -60.59 -2.25 -10.98
N SER A 32 -59.66 -3.16 -11.35
CA SER A 32 -59.08 -4.12 -10.42
C SER A 32 -58.76 -3.38 -9.11
N PRO A 33 -59.21 -3.89 -7.95
CA PRO A 33 -58.90 -3.24 -6.69
C PRO A 33 -57.39 -3.05 -6.61
N LEU A 34 -56.97 -1.84 -6.27
CA LEU A 34 -55.55 -1.54 -6.07
C LEU A 34 -54.95 -2.63 -5.17
N PRO A 35 -53.78 -3.20 -5.51
CA PRO A 35 -53.13 -4.19 -4.66
C PRO A 35 -53.04 -3.61 -3.25
N ASN A 36 -53.62 -4.33 -2.28
CA ASN A 36 -53.77 -3.84 -0.91
C ASN A 36 -52.36 -3.49 -0.38
N PRO A 37 -52.02 -2.21 -0.21
CA PRO A 37 -50.69 -1.83 0.21
C PRO A 37 -50.61 -2.14 1.71
N GLY A 38 -50.03 -3.30 2.07
CA GLY A 38 -49.68 -3.53 3.48
C GLY A 38 -49.81 -4.94 4.04
N ILE A 39 -50.01 -5.99 3.26
CA ILE A 39 -49.88 -7.36 3.81
C ILE A 39 -48.52 -7.92 3.39
N ASP A 40 -47.52 -7.69 4.24
CA ASP A 40 -46.33 -8.53 4.29
C ASP A 40 -46.78 -9.98 4.45
N GLY A 41 -46.50 -10.81 3.44
CA GLY A 41 -46.96 -12.21 3.37
C GLY A 41 -46.18 -13.17 4.27
N ARG A 42 -45.16 -12.69 5.01
CA ARG A 42 -44.40 -13.51 5.95
C ARG A 42 -45.26 -13.86 7.18
N THR A 43 -45.25 -15.13 7.58
CA THR A 43 -45.89 -15.57 8.83
C THR A 43 -45.17 -14.95 10.03
N PRO A 44 -45.88 -14.26 10.95
CA PRO A 44 -45.28 -13.73 12.17
C PRO A 44 -44.56 -14.81 12.98
N ARG A 45 -43.41 -14.43 13.53
CA ARG A 45 -42.57 -15.22 14.43
C ARG A 45 -42.10 -14.30 15.57
N PRO A 46 -43.01 -13.94 16.49
CA PRO A 46 -42.68 -13.09 17.61
C PRO A 46 -41.73 -13.81 18.57
N VAL A 47 -40.76 -13.07 19.10
CA VAL A 47 -39.85 -13.54 20.14
C VAL A 47 -40.22 -12.83 21.44
N ASN A 48 -40.25 -13.56 22.55
CA ASN A 48 -40.52 -12.97 23.86
C ASN A 48 -39.28 -13.14 24.74
N VAL A 49 -38.89 -12.07 25.39
CA VAL A 49 -37.84 -12.02 26.41
C VAL A 49 -38.46 -11.74 27.78
N GLN A 50 -37.70 -11.96 28.84
CA GLN A 50 -38.08 -11.61 30.21
C GLN A 50 -37.23 -10.44 30.68
N ILE A 51 -37.88 -9.35 31.05
CA ILE A 51 -37.23 -8.11 31.49
C ILE A 51 -37.37 -7.96 33.01
N THR A 52 -36.25 -7.76 33.70
CA THR A 52 -36.20 -7.40 35.11
C THR A 52 -35.80 -5.94 35.24
N LEU A 53 -36.65 -5.13 35.88
CA LEU A 53 -36.42 -3.70 36.04
C LEU A 53 -35.58 -3.38 37.28
N GLU A 54 -34.79 -2.32 37.17
CA GLU A 54 -34.01 -1.76 38.26
C GLU A 54 -34.76 -0.58 38.90
N SER A 55 -35.84 -0.87 39.62
CA SER A 55 -36.76 0.16 40.11
C SER A 55 -36.11 1.23 41.00
N GLY A 56 -35.00 0.90 41.69
CA GLY A 56 -34.23 1.83 42.52
C GLY A 56 -33.48 2.92 41.76
N HIS A 57 -33.33 2.78 40.44
CA HIS A 57 -32.60 3.71 39.57
C HIS A 57 -33.52 4.44 38.57
N THR A 58 -34.80 4.53 38.90
CA THR A 58 -35.80 5.21 38.08
C THR A 58 -35.59 6.73 38.06
N ALA A 59 -35.68 7.32 36.86
CA ALA A 59 -35.79 8.77 36.69
C ALA A 59 -37.18 9.16 36.18
N GLU A 60 -37.70 10.28 36.66
CA GLU A 60 -38.97 10.87 36.22
C GLU A 60 -38.75 12.29 35.72
N GLY A 61 -39.51 12.69 34.71
CA GLY A 61 -39.44 14.01 34.12
C GLY A 61 -40.69 14.36 33.32
N VAL A 62 -40.63 15.52 32.67
CA VAL A 62 -41.70 15.98 31.77
C VAL A 62 -41.08 16.40 30.45
N LEU A 63 -41.57 15.84 29.35
CA LEU A 63 -41.28 16.33 28.00
C LEU A 63 -42.35 17.36 27.62
N THR A 64 -41.96 18.50 27.07
CA THR A 64 -42.89 19.55 26.65
C THR A 64 -42.82 19.75 25.13
N PRO A 65 -43.74 20.51 24.53
CA PRO A 65 -43.65 20.85 23.10
C PRO A 65 -42.35 21.56 22.70
N THR A 66 -41.66 22.22 23.65
CA THR A 66 -40.34 22.83 23.42
C THR A 66 -39.17 21.84 23.47
N GLY A 67 -39.46 20.53 23.59
CA GLY A 67 -38.47 19.47 23.78
C GLY A 67 -38.22 19.15 25.26
N GLY A 68 -37.16 18.37 25.52
CA GLY A 68 -36.79 18.00 26.88
C GLY A 68 -35.66 16.99 26.94
N THR A 69 -35.11 16.76 28.12
CA THR A 69 -34.12 15.71 28.36
C THR A 69 -34.37 15.05 29.71
N LEU A 70 -34.21 13.73 29.75
CA LEU A 70 -34.30 12.91 30.96
C LEU A 70 -33.09 11.97 31.00
N THR A 71 -32.47 11.84 32.18
CA THR A 71 -31.30 10.98 32.36
C THR A 71 -31.52 10.01 33.52
N ALA A 72 -31.13 8.75 33.33
CA ALA A 72 -31.08 7.72 34.36
C ALA A 72 -29.73 7.00 34.30
N THR A 73 -29.25 6.49 35.43
CA THR A 73 -28.00 5.75 35.53
C THR A 73 -28.28 4.43 36.24
N ALA A 74 -27.94 3.30 35.61
CA ALA A 74 -28.07 1.96 36.19
C ALA A 74 -26.98 1.68 37.23
N ALA A 75 -27.13 0.63 38.05
CA ALA A 75 -26.12 0.26 39.03
C ALA A 75 -24.75 -0.12 38.44
N ASP A 76 -24.71 -0.56 37.17
CA ASP A 76 -23.47 -0.90 36.47
C ASP A 76 -22.70 0.34 35.97
N GLY A 77 -23.26 1.54 36.11
CA GLY A 77 -22.69 2.80 35.64
C GLY A 77 -23.13 3.21 34.23
N THR A 78 -23.95 2.40 33.56
CA THR A 78 -24.52 2.76 32.25
C THR A 78 -25.45 3.95 32.40
N THR A 79 -25.24 4.98 31.58
CA THR A 79 -26.06 6.20 31.58
C THR A 79 -26.94 6.27 30.35
N PHE A 80 -28.24 6.46 30.59
CA PHE A 80 -29.28 6.61 29.58
C PHE A 80 -29.72 8.06 29.53
N THR A 81 -29.62 8.70 28.36
CA THR A 81 -30.10 10.06 28.14
C THR A 81 -31.13 10.06 27.02
N LEU A 82 -32.38 10.33 27.38
CA LEU A 82 -33.49 10.51 26.46
C LEU A 82 -33.63 11.99 26.13
N THR A 83 -33.56 12.35 24.85
CA THR A 83 -33.73 13.73 24.38
C THR A 83 -34.90 13.79 23.40
N ALA A 84 -35.89 14.63 23.71
CA ALA A 84 -36.97 14.97 22.80
C ALA A 84 -36.66 16.28 22.07
N PRO A 85 -36.70 16.30 20.73
CA PRO A 85 -36.64 17.55 19.98
C PRO A 85 -37.90 18.39 20.21
N GLU A 86 -37.87 19.64 19.74
CA GLU A 86 -39.06 20.49 19.67
C GLU A 86 -40.16 19.77 18.85
N ASN A 87 -41.42 19.96 19.24
CA ASN A 87 -42.61 19.39 18.62
C ASN A 87 -42.75 17.86 18.68
N ALA A 88 -41.86 17.13 19.37
CA ALA A 88 -42.02 15.69 19.55
C ALA A 88 -43.33 15.29 20.27
N VAL A 89 -43.82 16.17 21.15
CA VAL A 89 -45.09 16.02 21.89
C VAL A 89 -45.98 17.25 21.74
N LEU A 90 -47.30 17.06 21.70
CA LEU A 90 -48.30 18.15 21.57
C LEU A 90 -48.62 18.85 22.89
N SER A 91 -48.39 18.18 24.01
CA SER A 91 -48.66 18.70 25.36
C SER A 91 -47.66 18.12 26.36
N PRO A 92 -47.45 18.75 27.53
CA PRO A 92 -46.58 18.20 28.56
C PRO A 92 -46.88 16.73 28.88
N LEU A 93 -45.91 15.85 28.66
CA LEU A 93 -45.98 14.41 28.88
C LEU A 93 -45.10 14.06 30.08
N LYS A 94 -45.70 13.49 31.14
CA LYS A 94 -44.93 12.90 32.24
C LYS A 94 -44.28 11.62 31.74
N VAL A 95 -42.98 11.50 31.94
CA VAL A 95 -42.17 10.36 31.48
C VAL A 95 -41.47 9.75 32.66
N LYS A 96 -41.43 8.42 32.67
CA LYS A 96 -40.64 7.64 33.61
C LYS A 96 -39.70 6.71 32.83
N MET A 97 -38.43 6.70 33.22
CA MET A 97 -37.38 5.92 32.61
C MET A 97 -36.74 5.06 33.69
N THR A 98 -36.98 3.75 33.62
CA THR A 98 -36.45 2.77 34.59
C THR A 98 -35.43 1.88 33.88
N PRO A 99 -34.14 1.89 34.28
CA PRO A 99 -33.16 0.97 33.73
C PRO A 99 -33.56 -0.49 33.88
N VAL A 100 -33.12 -1.32 32.94
CA VAL A 100 -33.33 -2.76 32.95
C VAL A 100 -32.11 -3.44 33.57
N ALA A 101 -32.32 -4.16 34.68
CA ALA A 101 -31.28 -4.90 35.36
C ALA A 101 -30.87 -6.17 34.60
N GLN A 102 -31.84 -6.82 33.94
CA GLN A 102 -31.59 -8.07 33.23
C GLN A 102 -32.61 -8.28 32.09
N VAL A 103 -32.12 -8.80 30.96
CA VAL A 103 -32.94 -9.38 29.90
C VAL A 103 -32.56 -10.86 29.78
N SER A 104 -33.54 -11.76 29.82
CA SER A 104 -33.32 -13.19 29.62
C SER A 104 -34.23 -13.76 28.54
N GLY A 105 -33.83 -14.90 27.94
CA GLY A 105 -34.53 -15.49 26.79
C GLY A 105 -34.09 -14.94 25.43
N LEU A 106 -33.11 -14.02 25.40
CA LEU A 106 -32.44 -13.61 24.16
C LEU A 106 -31.24 -14.55 23.94
N ASN A 107 -31.38 -15.48 22.99
CA ASN A 107 -30.28 -16.37 22.61
C ASN A 107 -29.09 -15.56 22.08
N GLY A 108 -27.87 -15.94 22.45
CA GLY A 108 -26.63 -15.26 22.06
C GLY A 108 -26.30 -13.97 22.83
N ALA A 109 -27.19 -13.47 23.70
CA ALA A 109 -26.93 -12.30 24.54
C ALA A 109 -26.21 -12.68 25.84
N ASN A 110 -24.90 -12.92 25.75
CA ASN A 110 -24.17 -13.62 26.80
C ASN A 110 -23.37 -12.68 27.72
N THR A 111 -23.15 -11.42 27.32
CA THR A 111 -22.10 -10.58 27.90
C THR A 111 -22.57 -9.22 28.39
N TYR A 112 -23.37 -8.49 27.61
CA TYR A 112 -23.81 -7.14 27.98
C TYR A 112 -25.16 -6.78 27.38
N VAL A 113 -26.05 -6.24 28.22
CA VAL A 113 -27.35 -5.68 27.83
C VAL A 113 -27.56 -4.38 28.60
N ALA A 114 -27.92 -3.32 27.89
CA ALA A 114 -28.29 -2.04 28.46
C ALA A 114 -29.59 -1.56 27.83
N ALA A 115 -30.65 -1.49 28.63
CA ALA A 115 -31.98 -1.11 28.18
C ALA A 115 -32.70 -0.28 29.25
N VAL A 116 -33.75 0.40 28.83
CA VAL A 116 -34.67 1.12 29.73
C VAL A 116 -36.10 0.74 29.41
N HIS A 117 -36.94 0.67 30.44
CA HIS A 117 -38.39 0.69 30.31
C HIS A 117 -38.88 2.13 30.34
N LEU A 118 -39.61 2.54 29.31
CA LEU A 118 -40.15 3.89 29.16
C LEU A 118 -41.67 3.88 29.35
N GLU A 119 -42.15 4.73 30.26
CA GLU A 119 -43.58 4.93 30.52
C GLU A 119 -43.97 6.40 30.21
N PRO A 120 -45.17 6.64 29.65
CA PRO A 120 -46.26 5.69 29.40
C PRO A 120 -46.02 4.90 28.11
N GLU A 121 -46.04 3.57 28.21
CA GLU A 121 -45.77 2.70 27.07
C GLU A 121 -46.76 2.84 25.92
N GLY A 122 -46.29 2.66 24.69
CA GLY A 122 -47.06 2.83 23.48
C GLY A 122 -47.30 4.30 23.10
N THR A 123 -46.79 5.26 23.88
CA THR A 123 -46.84 6.67 23.50
C THR A 123 -46.03 6.88 22.23
N GLU A 124 -46.68 7.38 21.17
CA GLU A 124 -46.07 7.72 19.89
C GLU A 124 -45.66 9.20 19.86
N PHE A 125 -44.66 9.52 19.04
CA PHE A 125 -44.11 10.87 18.93
C PHE A 125 -44.21 11.41 17.52
N LEU A 126 -44.43 12.72 17.40
CA LEU A 126 -44.48 13.41 16.11
C LEU A 126 -43.10 13.54 15.46
N GLU A 127 -42.05 13.56 16.29
CA GLU A 127 -40.65 13.59 15.88
C GLU A 127 -39.90 12.53 16.69
N PRO A 128 -38.94 11.80 16.08
CA PRO A 128 -38.20 10.75 16.78
C PRO A 128 -37.42 11.30 17.98
N LEU A 129 -37.53 10.62 19.12
CA LEU A 129 -36.71 10.89 20.29
C LEU A 129 -35.33 10.25 20.09
N ARG A 130 -34.31 10.81 20.72
CA ARG A 130 -32.98 10.18 20.75
C ARG A 130 -32.73 9.58 22.12
N LEU A 131 -32.44 8.28 22.15
CA LEU A 131 -31.93 7.61 23.34
C LEU A 131 -30.43 7.35 23.17
N LYS A 132 -29.63 8.07 23.95
CA LYS A 132 -28.18 7.85 24.06
C LYS A 132 -27.91 6.89 25.21
N ILE A 133 -27.17 5.82 24.94
CA ILE A 133 -26.77 4.80 25.92
C ILE A 133 -25.26 4.84 26.00
N SER A 134 -24.73 5.30 27.13
CA SER A 134 -23.28 5.43 27.36
C SER A 134 -22.84 4.35 28.33
N ALA A 135 -22.12 3.35 27.81
CA ALA A 135 -21.60 2.23 28.59
C ALA A 135 -20.33 2.65 29.36
N PRO A 136 -20.07 2.06 30.54
CA PRO A 136 -18.86 2.35 31.33
C PRO A 136 -17.58 1.76 30.72
N HIS A 137 -17.71 0.93 29.67
CA HIS A 137 -16.63 0.28 28.95
C HIS A 137 -16.82 0.42 27.43
N ALA A 138 -15.78 0.15 26.65
CA ALA A 138 -15.87 0.16 25.20
C ALA A 138 -16.81 -0.95 24.70
N LEU A 139 -17.68 -0.63 23.75
CA LEU A 139 -18.62 -1.58 23.16
C LEU A 139 -17.99 -2.25 21.93
N ASP A 140 -18.14 -3.56 21.80
CA ASP A 140 -17.84 -4.23 20.53
C ASP A 140 -18.93 -3.92 19.51
N THR A 141 -18.62 -2.97 18.62
CA THR A 141 -19.59 -2.45 17.65
C THR A 141 -20.08 -3.50 16.64
N HIS A 142 -19.28 -4.56 16.40
CA HIS A 142 -19.61 -5.63 15.44
C HIS A 142 -20.70 -6.55 15.98
N LEU A 143 -20.68 -6.86 17.27
CA LEU A 143 -21.65 -7.75 17.94
C LEU A 143 -22.79 -6.98 18.60
N LEU A 144 -22.66 -5.67 18.80
CA LEU A 144 -23.74 -4.87 19.36
C LEU A 144 -24.99 -4.97 18.46
N ARG A 145 -26.18 -4.97 19.03
CA ARG A 145 -27.46 -4.92 18.33
C ARG A 145 -28.36 -3.94 19.06
N GLY A 146 -29.05 -3.09 18.30
CA GLY A 146 -30.11 -2.26 18.84
C GLY A 146 -31.37 -3.10 18.86
N PHE A 147 -32.14 -3.03 19.94
CA PHE A 147 -33.36 -3.80 20.05
C PHE A 147 -34.46 -2.99 20.75
N ASN A 148 -35.67 -3.46 20.58
CA ASN A 148 -36.83 -2.98 21.29
C ASN A 148 -37.73 -4.17 21.67
N SER A 149 -38.65 -3.96 22.61
CA SER A 149 -39.71 -4.91 22.97
C SER A 149 -40.81 -4.20 23.73
N HIS A 150 -41.99 -4.81 23.81
CA HIS A 150 -43.17 -4.30 24.55
C HIS A 150 -43.32 -5.03 25.90
N ARG A 151 -44.33 -4.73 26.72
CA ARG A 151 -44.62 -5.35 28.05
C ARG A 151 -44.31 -6.84 28.14
N PRO A 152 -43.85 -7.34 29.30
CA PRO A 152 -42.54 -7.15 29.93
C PRO A 152 -41.43 -7.92 29.17
N GLY A 153 -41.23 -7.58 27.90
CA GLY A 153 -40.37 -8.25 26.94
C GLY A 153 -41.10 -8.98 25.80
N SER A 154 -42.38 -8.73 25.57
CA SER A 154 -43.08 -9.31 24.42
C SER A 154 -42.66 -8.67 23.11
N GLU A 155 -42.82 -9.39 22.00
CA GLU A 155 -42.59 -8.86 20.65
C GLU A 155 -41.20 -8.20 20.54
N PHE A 156 -40.15 -8.93 20.90
CA PHE A 156 -38.78 -8.48 20.75
C PHE A 156 -38.43 -8.33 19.26
N TYR A 157 -37.78 -7.22 18.92
CA TYR A 157 -37.28 -6.96 17.58
C TYR A 157 -36.00 -6.12 17.57
N PHE A 158 -35.27 -6.20 16.46
CA PHE A 158 -34.08 -5.37 16.27
C PHE A 158 -34.46 -3.98 15.78
N GLN A 159 -33.70 -2.96 16.15
CA GLN A 159 -33.87 -1.61 15.64
C GLN A 159 -32.53 -1.00 15.25
N GLY A 160 -32.60 -0.01 14.35
CA GLY A 160 -31.43 0.73 13.90
C GLY A 160 -30.70 1.41 15.05
N ARG A 161 -29.36 1.42 14.98
CA ARG A 161 -28.50 2.10 15.95
C ARG A 161 -27.33 2.77 15.24
N SER A 162 -26.80 3.84 15.83
CA SER A 162 -25.44 4.31 15.57
C SER A 162 -24.56 4.09 16.79
N VAL A 163 -23.26 3.91 16.59
CA VAL A 163 -22.31 3.66 17.68
C VAL A 163 -21.05 4.50 17.48
N GLU A 164 -20.60 5.16 18.54
CA GLU A 164 -19.38 5.95 18.59
C GLU A 164 -18.68 5.72 19.94
N GLY A 165 -17.51 5.08 19.92
CA GLY A 165 -16.78 4.72 21.14
C GLY A 165 -17.59 3.80 22.06
N ASN A 166 -17.88 4.27 23.28
CA ASN A 166 -18.70 3.58 24.27
C ASN A 166 -20.17 4.01 24.26
N THR A 167 -20.60 4.77 23.25
CA THR A 167 -21.94 5.33 23.14
C THR A 167 -22.70 4.68 21.99
N ALA A 168 -23.90 4.17 22.26
CA ALA A 168 -24.88 3.85 21.23
C ALA A 168 -26.02 4.88 21.22
N THR A 169 -26.57 5.18 20.04
CA THR A 169 -27.75 6.04 19.90
C THR A 169 -28.85 5.30 19.14
N LEU A 170 -30.06 5.35 19.69
CA LEU A 170 -31.29 4.81 19.10
C LEU A 170 -32.25 5.97 18.82
N GLN A 171 -32.99 5.88 17.71
CA GLN A 171 -34.09 6.79 17.42
C GLN A 171 -35.41 6.10 17.78
N LEU A 172 -36.22 6.74 18.62
CA LEU A 172 -37.44 6.16 19.15
C LEU A 172 -38.65 6.88 18.59
N THR A 173 -39.55 6.13 17.95
CA THR A 173 -40.83 6.61 17.43
C THR A 173 -41.97 6.40 18.44
N HIS A 174 -41.76 5.52 19.42
CA HIS A 174 -42.68 5.28 20.53
C HIS A 174 -41.97 4.83 21.82
N PHE A 175 -42.69 4.86 22.95
CA PHE A 175 -42.24 4.30 24.23
C PHE A 175 -42.50 2.80 24.35
N SER A 176 -41.54 2.10 24.94
CA SER A 176 -41.44 0.63 25.03
C SER A 176 -40.19 0.27 25.86
N ASN A 177 -39.48 -0.82 25.53
CA ASN A 177 -38.23 -1.25 26.17
C ASN A 177 -37.01 -1.19 25.23
N PRO A 178 -36.60 0.01 24.76
CA PRO A 178 -35.46 0.13 23.86
C PRO A 178 -34.13 -0.15 24.60
N GLY A 179 -33.19 -0.75 23.87
CA GLY A 179 -31.86 -1.01 24.41
C GLY A 179 -30.86 -1.48 23.37
N ILE A 180 -29.68 -1.82 23.88
CA ILE A 180 -28.61 -2.48 23.14
C ILE A 180 -28.24 -3.78 23.84
N ALA A 181 -27.91 -4.79 23.04
CA ALA A 181 -27.38 -6.06 23.51
C ALA A 181 -26.18 -6.46 22.66
N VAL A 182 -25.18 -7.10 23.26
CA VAL A 182 -24.11 -7.78 22.52
C VAL A 182 -24.61 -9.19 22.21
N VAL A 183 -24.82 -9.50 20.93
CA VAL A 183 -25.37 -10.77 20.47
C VAL A 183 -24.48 -11.37 19.38
N ALA A 184 -24.07 -12.62 19.55
CA ALA A 184 -23.31 -13.36 18.54
C ALA A 184 -24.18 -13.68 17.31
N ASP A 185 -23.61 -13.64 16.11
CA ASP A 185 -24.34 -13.78 14.85
C ASP A 185 -24.84 -15.21 14.58
N ASP A 186 -24.12 -16.22 15.05
CA ASP A 186 -24.44 -17.64 14.88
C ASP A 186 -25.67 -18.09 15.68
N ASP A 187 -26.02 -17.36 16.75
CA ASP A 187 -27.14 -17.66 17.65
C ASP A 187 -28.39 -16.78 17.39
N LEU A 188 -28.33 -15.89 16.39
CA LEU A 188 -29.32 -14.82 16.23
C LEU A 188 -30.60 -15.32 15.54
N ILE A 189 -31.67 -15.53 16.30
CA ILE A 189 -33.01 -15.70 15.73
C ILE A 189 -33.52 -14.32 15.30
N VAL A 190 -33.62 -14.08 14.00
CA VAL A 190 -34.26 -12.86 13.47
C VAL A 190 -35.78 -12.93 13.74
N PRO A 191 -36.35 -12.08 14.60
CA PRO A 191 -37.79 -12.09 14.86
C PRO A 191 -38.55 -11.59 13.63
N ILE A 192 -39.81 -12.02 13.50
CA ILE A 192 -40.75 -11.42 12.55
C ILE A 192 -41.92 -10.92 13.41
N PRO A 193 -41.88 -9.65 13.84
CA PRO A 193 -42.91 -9.09 14.72
C PRO A 193 -44.32 -9.24 14.15
N THR A 194 -45.30 -9.26 15.03
CA THR A 194 -46.72 -9.30 14.64
C THR A 194 -47.17 -7.93 14.09
N ASP A 195 -46.71 -6.84 14.70
CA ASP A 195 -47.03 -5.47 14.30
C ASP A 195 -46.25 -5.02 13.05
N ALA A 196 -46.89 -4.25 12.17
CA ALA A 196 -46.29 -3.83 10.91
C ALA A 196 -45.18 -2.77 11.09
N ARG A 197 -45.29 -1.88 12.08
CA ARG A 197 -44.23 -0.92 12.42
C ARG A 197 -43.02 -1.65 12.96
N ASP A 198 -43.21 -2.54 13.93
CA ASP A 198 -42.13 -3.30 14.53
C ASP A 198 -41.42 -4.17 13.48
N ARG A 199 -42.17 -4.76 12.52
CA ARG A 199 -41.57 -5.46 11.37
C ARG A 199 -40.70 -4.56 10.51
N LEU A 200 -41.19 -3.36 10.20
CA LEU A 200 -40.42 -2.41 9.40
C LEU A 200 -39.13 -2.00 10.13
N GLU A 201 -39.21 -1.68 11.43
CA GLU A 201 -38.03 -1.34 12.23
C GLU A 201 -37.05 -2.52 12.31
N ASN A 202 -37.56 -3.74 12.48
CA ASN A 202 -36.76 -4.97 12.45
C ASN A 202 -36.03 -5.18 11.13
N ASP A 203 -36.73 -5.02 10.01
CA ASP A 203 -36.14 -5.21 8.68
C ASP A 203 -35.09 -4.14 8.39
N LEU A 204 -35.33 -2.88 8.79
CA LEU A 204 -34.37 -1.79 8.66
C LEU A 204 -33.13 -1.99 9.55
N ALA A 205 -33.25 -2.76 10.63
CA ALA A 205 -32.14 -3.10 11.50
C ALA A 205 -31.29 -4.27 10.99
N GLN A 206 -31.81 -5.10 10.08
CA GLN A 206 -31.07 -6.24 9.54
C GLN A 206 -30.00 -5.80 8.52
N PRO A 207 -28.84 -6.48 8.48
CA PRO A 207 -27.92 -6.33 7.37
C PRO A 207 -28.62 -6.71 6.05
N THR A 208 -28.51 -5.85 5.03
CA THR A 208 -29.01 -6.18 3.70
C THR A 208 -28.27 -7.41 3.16
N ARG A 209 -28.92 -8.21 2.30
CA ARG A 209 -28.27 -9.36 1.63
C ARG A 209 -26.93 -8.97 0.98
N ALA A 210 -26.89 -7.81 0.32
CA ALA A 210 -25.68 -7.25 -0.26
C ALA A 210 -24.59 -7.01 0.79
N SER A 211 -24.93 -6.53 1.99
CA SER A 211 -23.95 -6.34 3.06
C SER A 211 -23.41 -7.66 3.63
N MET A 212 -24.20 -8.73 3.66
CA MET A 212 -23.72 -10.05 4.10
C MET A 212 -22.81 -10.70 3.05
N GLU A 213 -23.16 -10.59 1.77
CA GLU A 213 -22.33 -11.08 0.66
C GLU A 213 -20.97 -10.34 0.67
N ILE A 214 -20.97 -9.01 0.72
CA ILE A 214 -19.73 -8.21 0.75
C ILE A 214 -18.85 -8.54 1.97
N LEU A 215 -19.42 -8.78 3.16
CA LEU A 215 -18.65 -9.18 4.33
C LEU A 215 -18.09 -10.61 4.20
N GLY A 216 -18.87 -11.51 3.62
CA GLY A 216 -18.46 -12.87 3.29
C GLY A 216 -17.26 -12.90 2.35
N ASP A 217 -17.26 -12.02 1.34
CA ASP A 217 -16.15 -11.91 0.39
C ASP A 217 -14.85 -11.45 1.08
N PHE A 218 -14.95 -10.44 1.95
CA PHE A 218 -13.78 -9.93 2.69
C PHE A 218 -13.17 -11.00 3.58
N SER A 219 -13.98 -11.58 4.46
CA SER A 219 -13.53 -12.57 5.45
C SER A 219 -13.15 -13.91 4.81
N GLY A 220 -13.81 -14.28 3.71
CA GLY A 220 -13.66 -15.58 3.07
C GLY A 220 -12.39 -15.76 2.25
N TRP A 221 -11.97 -14.73 1.51
CA TRP A 221 -10.78 -14.84 0.65
C TRP A 221 -9.90 -13.59 0.61
N ILE A 222 -10.46 -12.38 0.69
CA ILE A 222 -9.66 -11.16 0.56
C ILE A 222 -8.69 -10.97 1.73
N GLU A 223 -9.15 -11.12 2.97
CA GLU A 223 -8.29 -11.01 4.14
C GLU A 223 -7.21 -12.12 4.17
N PRO A 224 -7.53 -13.41 3.93
CA PRO A 224 -6.51 -14.45 3.75
C PRO A 224 -5.46 -14.11 2.67
N ASP A 225 -5.88 -13.66 1.50
CA ASP A 225 -4.97 -13.34 0.39
C ASP A 225 -4.10 -12.12 0.72
N LEU A 226 -4.66 -11.12 1.40
CA LEU A 226 -3.91 -9.98 1.94
C LEU A 226 -2.88 -10.38 3.01
N LYS A 227 -3.20 -11.35 3.88
CA LYS A 227 -2.22 -11.91 4.83
C LYS A 227 -1.12 -12.69 4.11
N HIS A 228 -1.47 -13.35 3.01
CA HIS A 228 -0.50 -14.07 2.18
C HIS A 228 0.31 -13.15 1.27
N ALA A 229 -0.11 -11.91 1.05
CA ALA A 229 0.53 -10.93 0.17
C ALA A 229 2.03 -10.73 0.46
N ALA A 230 2.45 -10.87 1.71
CA ALA A 230 3.85 -10.77 2.10
C ALA A 230 4.72 -11.94 1.62
N SER A 231 4.19 -12.97 0.93
CA SER A 231 4.98 -14.11 0.45
C SER A 231 5.68 -13.87 -0.89
N SER A 232 5.11 -13.04 -1.76
CA SER A 232 5.63 -12.76 -3.09
C SER A 232 5.00 -11.52 -3.71
N ASP A 233 5.69 -10.92 -4.68
CA ASP A 233 5.21 -9.73 -5.38
C ASP A 233 3.98 -10.02 -6.26
N SER A 234 3.88 -11.22 -6.81
CA SER A 234 2.69 -11.67 -7.54
C SER A 234 1.48 -11.79 -6.61
N ALA A 235 1.65 -12.37 -5.42
CA ALA A 235 0.59 -12.49 -4.42
C ALA A 235 0.15 -11.10 -3.94
N LEU A 236 1.09 -10.21 -3.66
CA LEU A 236 0.80 -8.83 -3.27
C LEU A 236 -0.01 -8.09 -4.35
N ARG A 237 0.42 -8.13 -5.61
CA ARG A 237 -0.30 -7.47 -6.71
C ARG A 237 -1.69 -8.05 -6.91
N GLN A 238 -1.88 -9.35 -6.71
CA GLN A 238 -3.18 -10.00 -6.76
C GLN A 238 -4.09 -9.52 -5.63
N ALA A 239 -3.64 -9.62 -4.39
CA ALA A 239 -4.40 -9.23 -3.21
C ALA A 239 -4.80 -7.74 -3.25
N ILE A 240 -3.92 -6.85 -3.73
CA ILE A 240 -4.24 -5.43 -3.95
C ILE A 240 -5.41 -5.27 -4.93
N ARG A 241 -5.42 -6.01 -6.06
CA ARG A 241 -6.50 -5.91 -7.05
C ARG A 241 -7.82 -6.37 -6.46
N GLU A 242 -7.83 -7.52 -5.78
CA GLU A 242 -9.04 -8.09 -5.17
C GLU A 242 -9.60 -7.16 -4.10
N PHE A 243 -8.75 -6.63 -3.22
CA PHE A 243 -9.16 -5.69 -2.19
C PHE A 243 -9.71 -4.37 -2.77
N VAL A 244 -9.06 -3.80 -3.79
CA VAL A 244 -9.54 -2.56 -4.43
C VAL A 244 -10.88 -2.80 -5.12
N THR A 245 -11.05 -3.94 -5.79
CA THR A 245 -12.34 -4.32 -6.40
C THR A 245 -13.44 -4.42 -5.35
N TRP A 246 -13.23 -5.18 -4.27
CA TRP A 246 -14.19 -5.30 -3.19
C TRP A 246 -14.55 -3.96 -2.56
N ARG A 247 -13.56 -3.09 -2.32
CA ARG A 247 -13.83 -1.77 -1.77
C ARG A 247 -14.66 -0.91 -2.72
N THR A 248 -14.45 -1.01 -4.03
CA THR A 248 -15.31 -0.34 -5.01
C THR A 248 -16.75 -0.85 -4.93
N GLU A 249 -16.98 -2.12 -4.62
CA GLU A 249 -18.32 -2.66 -4.39
C GLU A 249 -18.94 -2.12 -3.09
N VAL A 250 -18.17 -2.05 -2.00
CA VAL A 250 -18.58 -1.39 -0.74
C VAL A 250 -19.03 0.05 -0.99
N GLU A 251 -18.20 0.84 -1.71
CA GLU A 251 -18.48 2.24 -2.03
C GLU A 251 -19.74 2.36 -2.90
N ARG A 252 -19.87 1.52 -3.93
CA ARG A 252 -21.03 1.50 -4.83
C ARG A 252 -22.33 1.12 -4.09
N ALA A 253 -22.24 0.27 -3.08
CA ALA A 253 -23.36 -0.12 -2.24
C ALA A 253 -23.73 0.93 -1.18
N GLY A 254 -22.94 2.01 -1.02
CA GLY A 254 -23.15 3.01 0.02
C GLY A 254 -22.86 2.50 1.44
N LEU A 255 -21.98 1.50 1.57
CA LEU A 255 -21.71 0.81 2.84
C LEU A 255 -20.35 1.19 3.45
N SER A 256 -19.72 2.27 2.99
CA SER A 256 -18.36 2.68 3.42
C SER A 256 -18.21 2.84 4.93
N ASP A 257 -19.19 3.43 5.61
CA ASP A 257 -19.15 3.61 7.07
C ASP A 257 -19.23 2.28 7.82
N ARG A 258 -20.00 1.32 7.28
CA ARG A 258 -20.17 -0.02 7.85
C ARG A 258 -18.87 -0.81 7.76
N PHE A 259 -18.18 -0.75 6.62
CA PHE A 259 -16.96 -1.53 6.35
C PHE A 259 -15.66 -0.75 6.60
N ARG A 260 -15.73 0.27 7.48
CA ARG A 260 -14.58 1.12 7.79
C ARG A 260 -13.43 0.33 8.41
N SER A 261 -13.74 -0.65 9.27
CA SER A 261 -12.76 -1.49 9.97
C SER A 261 -12.00 -2.38 8.98
N GLU A 262 -12.73 -3.10 8.14
CA GLU A 262 -12.23 -4.00 7.11
C GLU A 262 -11.41 -3.23 6.05
N THR A 263 -11.89 -2.04 5.67
CA THR A 263 -11.13 -1.14 4.79
C THR A 263 -9.81 -0.71 5.42
N PHE A 264 -9.80 -0.34 6.70
CA PHE A 264 -8.59 0.04 7.41
C PHE A 264 -7.61 -1.14 7.53
N GLN A 265 -8.13 -2.31 7.90
CA GLN A 265 -7.35 -3.55 7.98
C GLN A 265 -6.73 -3.91 6.62
N GLY A 266 -7.49 -3.81 5.54
CA GLY A 266 -6.96 -4.13 4.21
C GLY A 266 -5.85 -3.19 3.76
N TRP A 267 -5.96 -1.88 4.01
CA TRP A 267 -4.85 -0.95 3.76
C TRP A 267 -3.63 -1.22 4.63
N THR A 268 -3.83 -1.63 5.88
CA THR A 268 -2.74 -2.02 6.79
C THR A 268 -1.98 -3.23 6.25
N LEU A 269 -2.69 -4.29 5.82
CA LEU A 269 -2.07 -5.49 5.26
C LEU A 269 -1.36 -5.21 3.93
N ILE A 270 -1.93 -4.34 3.07
CA ILE A 270 -1.25 -3.88 1.85
C ILE A 270 0.06 -3.16 2.21
N ALA A 271 0.06 -2.28 3.21
CA ALA A 271 1.25 -1.57 3.61
C ALA A 271 2.37 -2.53 4.07
N GLN A 272 2.03 -3.51 4.91
CA GLN A 272 2.95 -4.56 5.34
C GLN A 272 3.48 -5.40 4.16
N GLY A 273 2.60 -5.73 3.20
CA GLY A 273 3.00 -6.45 2.00
C GLY A 273 4.01 -5.67 1.14
N ILE A 274 3.81 -4.36 0.96
CA ILE A 274 4.74 -3.48 0.24
C ILE A 274 6.11 -3.44 0.94
N GLU A 275 6.13 -3.28 2.27
CA GLU A 275 7.37 -3.29 3.05
C GLU A 275 8.12 -4.60 2.85
N ALA A 276 7.44 -5.74 2.97
CA ALA A 276 8.04 -7.05 2.72
C ALA A 276 8.54 -7.22 1.27
N ALA A 277 7.86 -6.62 0.28
CA ALA A 277 8.28 -6.66 -1.12
C ALA A 277 9.55 -5.83 -1.36
N VAL A 278 9.65 -4.64 -0.76
CA VAL A 278 10.85 -3.79 -0.83
C VAL A 278 12.06 -4.48 -0.18
N GLU A 279 11.87 -5.02 1.03
CA GLU A 279 12.93 -5.73 1.76
C GLU A 279 13.41 -6.98 1.00
N ARG A 280 12.50 -7.76 0.41
CA ARG A 280 12.87 -8.87 -0.46
C ARG A 280 13.64 -8.42 -1.69
N ALA A 281 13.19 -7.37 -2.37
CA ALA A 281 13.86 -6.86 -3.56
C ALA A 281 15.30 -6.42 -3.24
N HIS A 282 15.51 -5.74 -2.11
CA HIS A 282 16.85 -5.38 -1.63
C HIS A 282 17.69 -6.63 -1.31
N ALA A 283 17.14 -7.60 -0.57
CA ALA A 283 17.85 -8.85 -0.27
C ALA A 283 18.24 -9.63 -1.55
N GLU A 284 17.34 -9.73 -2.53
CA GLU A 284 17.62 -10.37 -3.82
C GLU A 284 18.68 -9.61 -4.61
N CYS A 285 18.69 -8.28 -4.55
CA CYS A 285 19.74 -7.45 -5.13
C CYS A 285 21.10 -7.77 -4.50
N ALA A 286 21.17 -7.74 -3.16
CA ALA A 286 22.39 -7.97 -2.41
C ALA A 286 22.98 -9.36 -2.64
N VAL A 287 22.13 -10.39 -2.68
CA VAL A 287 22.57 -11.78 -2.83
C VAL A 287 22.91 -12.13 -4.28
N ASN A 288 22.13 -11.67 -5.25
CA ASN A 288 22.25 -12.10 -6.64
C ASN A 288 22.95 -11.09 -7.56
N ASN A 289 23.32 -9.90 -7.05
CA ASN A 289 23.78 -8.77 -7.86
C ASN A 289 22.74 -8.36 -8.93
N ASP A 290 21.45 -8.54 -8.64
CA ASP A 290 20.35 -8.28 -9.57
C ASP A 290 19.89 -6.82 -9.50
N LEU A 291 20.47 -5.98 -10.35
CA LEU A 291 20.15 -4.54 -10.39
C LEU A 291 18.69 -4.28 -10.80
N SER A 292 17.98 -5.23 -11.43
CA SER A 292 16.58 -5.02 -11.81
C SER A 292 15.70 -4.74 -10.59
N ARG A 293 16.12 -5.21 -9.40
CA ARG A 293 15.40 -5.02 -8.14
C ARG A 293 15.33 -3.58 -7.65
N VAL A 294 16.26 -2.71 -8.06
CA VAL A 294 16.15 -1.26 -7.83
C VAL A 294 14.82 -0.73 -8.38
N ARG A 295 14.42 -1.19 -9.57
CA ARG A 295 13.17 -0.76 -10.22
C ARG A 295 11.93 -1.25 -9.47
N ASP A 296 11.98 -2.44 -8.88
CA ASP A 296 10.89 -2.95 -8.05
C ASP A 296 10.68 -2.06 -6.82
N ILE A 297 11.77 -1.73 -6.10
CA ILE A 297 11.73 -0.83 -4.94
C ILE A 297 11.15 0.54 -5.34
N LEU A 298 11.66 1.14 -6.41
CA LEU A 298 11.20 2.45 -6.88
C LEU A 298 9.75 2.42 -7.37
N THR A 299 9.31 1.32 -7.96
CA THR A 299 7.90 1.14 -8.37
C THR A 299 6.98 1.19 -7.17
N TRP A 300 7.32 0.46 -6.10
CA TRP A 300 6.58 0.48 -4.85
C TRP A 300 6.59 1.85 -4.18
N MET A 301 7.76 2.50 -4.07
CA MET A 301 7.88 3.86 -3.56
C MET A 301 7.02 4.86 -4.34
N SER A 302 7.03 4.76 -5.67
CA SER A 302 6.27 5.63 -6.55
C SER A 302 4.77 5.45 -6.38
N TRP A 303 4.32 4.21 -6.17
CA TRP A 303 2.92 3.94 -5.85
C TRP A 303 2.51 4.50 -4.49
N VAL A 304 3.33 4.29 -3.44
CA VAL A 304 3.12 4.87 -2.10
C VAL A 304 3.00 6.39 -2.18
N LYS A 305 3.93 7.07 -2.87
CA LYS A 305 3.91 8.54 -3.04
C LYS A 305 2.67 9.05 -3.77
N ARG A 306 2.16 8.29 -4.76
CA ARG A 306 1.00 8.70 -5.58
C ARG A 306 -0.36 8.29 -5.00
N ASN A 307 -0.39 7.45 -3.97
CA ASN A 307 -1.63 6.97 -3.37
C ASN A 307 -1.84 7.59 -1.98
N PRO A 308 -2.67 8.64 -1.84
CA PRO A 308 -2.91 9.33 -0.58
C PRO A 308 -3.39 8.41 0.55
N ARG A 309 -4.01 7.28 0.21
CA ARG A 309 -4.53 6.31 1.18
C ARG A 309 -3.45 5.52 1.88
N LEU A 310 -2.27 5.40 1.28
CA LEU A 310 -1.10 4.76 1.87
C LEU A 310 -0.28 5.72 2.73
N SER A 311 -0.44 7.04 2.53
CA SER A 311 0.34 8.06 3.25
C SER A 311 0.38 7.87 4.78
N PRO A 312 -0.73 7.51 5.47
CA PRO A 312 -0.69 7.31 6.93
C PRO A 312 0.20 6.15 7.38
N TYR A 313 0.44 5.15 6.53
CA TYR A 313 1.17 3.93 6.87
C TYR A 313 2.67 4.03 6.58
N PHE A 314 3.10 5.00 5.77
CA PHE A 314 4.48 5.15 5.32
C PHE A 314 5.16 6.44 5.79
N SER A 315 4.60 7.10 6.80
CA SER A 315 5.24 8.30 7.38
C SER A 315 6.62 7.94 7.94
N GLY A 316 7.68 8.49 7.32
CA GLY A 316 9.07 8.20 7.67
C GLY A 316 9.68 6.98 6.97
N GLN A 317 8.87 6.04 6.47
CA GLN A 317 9.35 4.80 5.82
C GLN A 317 9.85 5.04 4.38
N VAL A 318 9.37 6.07 3.69
CA VAL A 318 9.80 6.36 2.30
C VAL A 318 11.30 6.66 2.23
N ALA A 319 11.88 7.29 3.26
CA ALA A 319 13.32 7.54 3.32
C ALA A 319 14.13 6.25 3.47
N HIS A 320 13.61 5.28 4.24
CA HIS A 320 14.20 3.95 4.37
C HIS A 320 14.20 3.20 3.02
N PHE A 321 13.07 3.21 2.31
CA PHE A 321 13.01 2.60 0.97
C PHE A 321 13.96 3.26 -0.04
N GLU A 322 14.12 4.59 0.07
CA GLU A 322 15.10 5.31 -0.74
C GLU A 322 16.53 4.86 -0.44
N GLN A 323 16.85 4.65 0.83
CA GLN A 323 18.16 4.15 1.24
C GLN A 323 18.39 2.73 0.70
N LEU A 324 17.44 1.81 0.85
CA LEU A 324 17.56 0.45 0.30
C LEU A 324 17.76 0.44 -1.23
N ALA A 325 17.09 1.36 -1.95
CA ALA A 325 17.31 1.52 -3.39
C ALA A 325 18.74 2.02 -3.70
N ARG A 326 19.29 2.95 -2.89
CA ARG A 326 20.67 3.44 -3.03
C ARG A 326 21.71 2.36 -2.72
N ASP A 327 21.48 1.62 -1.66
CA ASP A 327 22.35 0.53 -1.23
C ASP A 327 22.42 -0.55 -2.31
N CYS A 328 21.28 -0.90 -2.92
CA CYS A 328 21.24 -1.79 -4.06
C CYS A 328 21.90 -1.16 -5.32
N ALA A 329 21.67 0.12 -5.62
CA ALA A 329 22.27 0.80 -6.77
C ALA A 329 23.71 1.29 -6.53
N SER A 330 24.53 0.53 -5.80
CA SER A 330 25.91 0.88 -5.49
C SER A 330 26.91 0.09 -6.34
N PHE A 331 27.96 0.75 -6.82
CA PHE A 331 28.98 0.16 -7.68
C PHE A 331 30.38 0.48 -7.18
N GLU A 332 31.36 -0.28 -7.66
CA GLU A 332 32.78 0.02 -7.51
C GLU A 332 33.44 0.02 -8.88
N LEU A 333 34.12 1.10 -9.22
CA LEU A 333 34.99 1.17 -10.41
C LEU A 333 36.42 0.80 -10.00
N ASP A 334 36.86 -0.38 -10.41
CA ASP A 334 38.24 -0.87 -10.27
C ASP A 334 39.03 -0.52 -11.54
N VAL A 335 40.09 0.27 -11.41
CA VAL A 335 40.97 0.66 -12.53
C VAL A 335 42.36 0.14 -12.27
N GLN A 336 42.86 -0.71 -13.15
CA GLN A 336 44.25 -1.17 -13.16
C GLN A 336 44.90 -0.64 -14.42
N SER A 337 45.83 0.30 -14.30
CA SER A 337 46.44 0.98 -15.44
C SER A 337 47.95 0.99 -15.32
N THR A 338 48.62 0.67 -16.43
CA THR A 338 50.06 0.90 -16.60
C THR A 338 50.28 1.72 -17.84
N VAL A 339 51.01 2.82 -17.71
CA VAL A 339 51.42 3.66 -18.84
C VAL A 339 52.93 3.82 -18.82
N SER A 340 53.58 3.59 -19.95
CA SER A 340 55.02 3.73 -20.13
C SER A 340 55.37 4.54 -21.37
N GLY A 341 56.59 5.05 -21.44
CA GLY A 341 57.12 5.71 -22.62
C GLY A 341 58.64 5.77 -22.61
N ASP A 342 59.23 5.93 -23.80
CA ASP A 342 60.67 6.17 -23.96
C ASP A 342 60.94 7.68 -23.96
N GLN A 343 61.70 8.16 -22.97
CA GLN A 343 62.16 9.52 -22.86
C GLN A 343 63.69 9.56 -22.87
N ASP A 344 64.28 10.06 -23.95
CA ASP A 344 65.72 10.22 -24.12
C ASP A 344 66.52 8.93 -23.89
N GLY A 345 65.96 7.78 -24.30
CA GLY A 345 66.54 6.45 -24.12
C GLY A 345 66.22 5.79 -22.78
N ALA A 346 65.37 6.39 -21.94
CA ALA A 346 64.89 5.80 -20.69
C ALA A 346 63.43 5.36 -20.84
N VAL A 347 63.12 4.09 -20.52
CA VAL A 347 61.76 3.59 -20.45
C VAL A 347 61.19 3.84 -19.06
N VAL A 348 60.35 4.86 -18.96
CA VAL A 348 59.68 5.21 -17.70
C VAL A 348 58.25 4.67 -17.73
N GLY A 349 57.81 4.04 -16.63
CA GLY A 349 56.47 3.46 -16.50
C GLY A 349 55.82 3.73 -15.13
N THR A 350 54.53 4.02 -15.13
CA THR A 350 53.74 4.20 -13.89
C THR A 350 52.56 3.25 -13.88
N GLY A 351 52.39 2.50 -12.79
CA GLY A 351 51.26 1.61 -12.55
C GLY A 351 50.39 2.13 -11.41
N ILE A 352 49.07 2.13 -11.58
CA ILE A 352 48.14 2.56 -10.53
C ILE A 352 46.98 1.59 -10.35
N HIS A 353 46.34 1.67 -9.17
CA HIS A 353 45.06 1.02 -8.90
C HIS A 353 44.09 1.99 -8.24
N LEU A 354 42.91 2.09 -8.83
CA LEU A 354 41.81 2.89 -8.29
C LEU A 354 40.68 1.93 -7.93
N ALA A 355 40.07 2.14 -6.77
CA ALA A 355 38.81 1.52 -6.39
C ALA A 355 37.88 2.64 -5.94
N ILE A 356 36.92 3.00 -6.80
CA ILE A 356 36.07 4.18 -6.60
C ILE A 356 34.64 3.72 -6.30
N PRO A 357 34.13 3.89 -5.07
CA PRO A 357 32.77 3.50 -4.71
C PRO A 357 31.77 4.50 -5.30
N LEU A 358 31.07 4.12 -6.36
CA LEU A 358 30.04 4.90 -7.05
C LEU A 358 28.68 4.71 -6.37
N GLN A 359 28.03 5.82 -6.00
CA GLN A 359 26.69 5.80 -5.39
C GLN A 359 25.75 6.77 -6.12
N PRO A 360 24.42 6.53 -6.06
CA PRO A 360 23.47 7.45 -6.66
C PRO A 360 23.46 8.81 -5.95
N GLY A 361 23.37 9.90 -6.72
CA GLY A 361 23.28 11.26 -6.19
C GLY A 361 21.94 11.56 -5.51
N SER A 362 21.81 12.72 -4.87
CA SER A 362 20.57 13.16 -4.22
C SER A 362 19.48 13.53 -5.25
N GLY A 363 18.72 12.54 -5.70
CA GLY A 363 17.48 12.75 -6.47
C GLY A 363 17.38 11.93 -7.75
N ASP A 364 18.50 11.47 -8.30
CA ASP A 364 18.55 10.49 -9.38
C ASP A 364 19.09 9.16 -8.86
N LEU A 365 18.21 8.15 -8.84
CA LEU A 365 18.50 6.81 -8.31
C LEU A 365 18.76 5.79 -9.42
N LEU A 366 18.59 6.18 -10.69
CA LEU A 366 18.56 5.21 -11.79
C LEU A 366 19.50 5.55 -12.93
N THR A 367 19.68 6.83 -13.27
CA THR A 367 20.34 7.18 -14.51
C THR A 367 21.73 7.74 -14.34
N HIS A 368 22.04 8.31 -13.17
CA HIS A 368 23.31 8.97 -12.93
C HIS A 368 23.83 8.70 -11.51
N LEU A 369 25.05 8.18 -11.43
CA LEU A 369 25.76 7.92 -10.19
C LEU A 369 27.05 8.73 -10.18
N GLU A 370 27.38 9.33 -9.04
CA GLU A 370 28.59 10.13 -8.89
C GLU A 370 29.32 9.70 -7.63
N ALA A 371 30.65 9.70 -7.68
CA ALA A 371 31.45 9.61 -6.48
C ALA A 371 32.84 10.22 -6.63
N ALA A 372 33.45 10.46 -5.48
CA ALA A 372 34.87 10.71 -5.36
C ALA A 372 35.48 9.59 -4.51
N GLY A 373 36.62 9.04 -4.94
CA GLY A 373 37.29 7.93 -4.28
C GLY A 373 38.79 8.19 -4.09
N PRO A 374 39.38 7.66 -3.00
CA PRO A 374 40.81 7.75 -2.78
C PRO A 374 41.57 6.90 -3.80
N VAL A 375 42.80 7.31 -4.11
CA VAL A 375 43.67 6.65 -5.09
C VAL A 375 44.77 5.88 -4.39
N GLN A 376 45.05 4.66 -4.84
CA GLN A 376 46.20 3.90 -4.39
C GLN A 376 47.26 3.77 -5.51
N VAL A 377 48.46 4.27 -5.25
CA VAL A 377 49.59 4.00 -6.14
C VAL A 377 50.12 2.60 -5.85
N LEU A 378 49.93 1.65 -6.78
CA LEU A 378 50.42 0.26 -6.60
C LEU A 378 51.94 0.15 -6.70
N GLY A 379 52.54 0.96 -7.56
CA GLY A 379 53.97 0.92 -7.79
C GLY A 379 54.37 1.75 -9.00
N TYR A 380 55.64 2.08 -9.08
CA TYR A 380 56.20 2.77 -10.23
C TYR A 380 57.52 2.12 -10.60
N ALA A 381 57.80 2.10 -11.90
CA ALA A 381 58.99 1.48 -12.45
C ALA A 381 59.63 2.44 -13.44
N ALA A 382 60.85 2.87 -13.16
CA ALA A 382 61.62 3.65 -14.10
C ALA A 382 62.87 2.85 -14.44
N ASP A 383 63.02 2.50 -15.72
CA ASP A 383 64.19 1.82 -16.25
C ASP A 383 64.93 2.78 -17.17
N ILE A 384 66.17 3.13 -16.83
CA ILE A 384 67.00 3.96 -17.72
C ILE A 384 67.82 2.99 -18.56
N SER A 385 67.94 3.25 -19.87
CA SER A 385 68.81 2.46 -20.76
C SER A 385 70.11 2.04 -20.08
N ALA A 386 70.40 0.74 -20.20
CA ALA A 386 71.62 0.12 -19.68
C ALA A 386 72.91 0.81 -20.19
N ASP A 387 72.83 1.53 -21.30
CA ASP A 387 73.96 2.24 -21.90
C ASP A 387 74.30 3.55 -21.16
N SER A 388 73.41 4.07 -20.30
CA SER A 388 73.63 5.29 -19.51
C SER A 388 74.45 5.06 -18.24
N GLY A 389 74.53 3.82 -17.75
CA GLY A 389 75.11 3.47 -16.45
C GLY A 389 74.38 4.04 -15.23
N CYS A 390 73.25 4.74 -15.41
CA CYS A 390 72.48 5.33 -14.32
C CYS A 390 71.53 4.31 -13.68
N THR A 391 71.29 4.43 -12.37
CA THR A 391 70.27 3.66 -11.64
C THR A 391 69.18 4.57 -11.12
N VAL A 392 67.91 4.16 -11.26
CA VAL A 392 66.77 4.86 -10.66
C VAL A 392 66.38 4.18 -9.35
N SER A 393 66.27 4.97 -8.30
CA SER A 393 65.73 4.54 -7.01
C SER A 393 64.41 5.24 -6.74
N PRO A 394 63.35 4.48 -6.44
CA PRO A 394 62.10 5.07 -6.01
C PRO A 394 62.26 5.86 -4.69
N LEU A 395 61.84 7.14 -4.64
CA LEU A 395 61.75 7.93 -3.40
C LEU A 395 60.32 8.00 -2.84
N SER A 396 59.39 8.67 -3.53
CA SER A 396 58.01 8.86 -3.05
C SER A 396 57.03 9.15 -4.19
N ALA A 397 55.76 8.82 -3.98
CA ALA A 397 54.65 9.28 -4.80
C ALA A 397 53.72 10.13 -3.92
N THR A 398 53.32 11.30 -4.42
CA THR A 398 52.39 12.20 -3.74
C THR A 398 51.13 12.35 -4.59
N LEU A 399 49.98 12.09 -3.99
CA LEU A 399 48.67 12.27 -4.61
C LEU A 399 48.13 13.64 -4.23
N GLN A 400 47.62 14.38 -5.22
CA GLN A 400 46.93 15.64 -5.00
C GLN A 400 45.50 15.55 -5.53
N GLY A 401 44.55 15.55 -4.59
CA GLY A 401 43.12 15.42 -4.86
C GLY A 401 42.64 13.97 -4.93
N ASP A 402 41.31 13.82 -4.93
CA ASP A 402 40.62 12.54 -5.12
C ASP A 402 40.30 12.32 -6.61
N THR A 403 40.11 11.07 -7.02
CA THR A 403 39.54 10.78 -8.35
C THR A 403 38.05 11.07 -8.30
N GLN A 404 37.53 11.77 -9.30
CA GLN A 404 36.08 11.88 -9.50
C GLN A 404 35.66 10.92 -10.61
N ALA A 405 34.56 10.21 -10.39
CA ALA A 405 33.96 9.37 -11.41
C ALA A 405 32.45 9.56 -11.41
N ALA A 406 31.87 9.56 -12.62
CA ALA A 406 30.44 9.56 -12.82
C ALA A 406 30.06 8.43 -13.78
N LEU A 407 29.01 7.68 -13.45
CA LEU A 407 28.48 6.57 -14.23
C LEU A 407 27.09 6.93 -14.74
N ASP A 408 26.94 6.91 -16.06
CA ASP A 408 25.66 7.02 -16.74
C ASP A 408 25.12 5.61 -17.05
N LEU A 409 23.91 5.31 -16.59
CA LEU A 409 23.23 4.04 -16.86
C LEU A 409 22.07 4.21 -17.85
N LEU A 410 21.92 3.25 -18.76
CA LEU A 410 20.75 3.13 -19.63
C LEU A 410 19.97 1.88 -19.28
N TRP A 411 18.67 2.06 -19.14
CA TRP A 411 17.73 0.99 -18.85
C TRP A 411 16.95 0.61 -20.11
N ALA A 412 17.01 -0.67 -20.48
CA ALA A 412 16.23 -1.26 -21.56
C ALA A 412 15.35 -2.37 -21.00
N GLY A 413 14.14 -2.02 -20.56
CA GLY A 413 13.35 -2.93 -19.74
C GLY A 413 14.07 -3.22 -18.42
N ASP A 414 14.11 -4.48 -18.01
CA ASP A 414 14.64 -4.90 -16.70
C ASP A 414 16.17 -5.01 -16.66
N SER A 415 16.84 -4.78 -17.78
CA SER A 415 18.29 -4.77 -17.88
C SER A 415 18.83 -3.35 -17.91
N ALA A 416 19.87 -3.10 -17.11
CA ALA A 416 20.70 -1.91 -17.20
C ALA A 416 22.00 -2.23 -17.95
N ALA A 417 22.52 -1.26 -18.67
CA ALA A 417 23.87 -1.28 -19.23
C ALA A 417 24.56 0.06 -18.94
N PRO A 418 25.88 0.06 -18.73
CA PRO A 418 26.62 1.32 -18.65
C PRO A 418 26.62 1.98 -20.02
N VAL A 419 26.30 3.26 -20.05
CA VAL A 419 26.41 4.09 -21.25
C VAL A 419 27.81 4.67 -21.33
N ALA A 420 28.21 5.31 -20.23
CA ALA A 420 29.49 5.98 -20.15
C ALA A 420 29.95 6.04 -18.69
N VAL A 421 31.27 6.03 -18.51
CA VAL A 421 31.91 6.47 -17.26
C VAL A 421 32.75 7.68 -17.59
N THR A 422 32.53 8.79 -16.88
CA THR A 422 33.42 9.94 -16.91
C THR A 422 34.41 9.81 -15.77
N LEU A 423 35.71 9.93 -16.06
CA LEU A 423 36.79 9.78 -15.06
C LEU A 423 37.67 11.03 -15.03
N ASP A 424 37.75 11.72 -13.89
CA ASP A 424 38.76 12.75 -13.66
C ASP A 424 39.87 12.22 -12.74
N PRO A 425 41.00 11.75 -13.29
CA PRO A 425 42.11 11.21 -12.52
C PRO A 425 42.80 12.29 -11.66
N PRO A 426 43.37 11.92 -10.50
CA PRO A 426 44.05 12.87 -9.64
C PRO A 426 45.41 13.24 -10.23
N VAL A 427 46.03 14.30 -9.71
CA VAL A 427 47.43 14.58 -10.04
C VAL A 427 48.32 13.66 -9.20
N VAL A 428 49.16 12.86 -9.87
CA VAL A 428 50.09 11.91 -9.22
C VAL A 428 51.53 12.36 -9.43
N THR A 429 52.15 12.99 -8.45
CA THR A 429 53.54 13.46 -8.58
C THR A 429 54.50 12.37 -8.08
N VAL A 430 55.36 11.84 -8.96
CA VAL A 430 56.32 10.78 -8.62
C VAL A 430 57.74 11.35 -8.55
N SER A 431 58.31 11.29 -7.35
CA SER A 431 59.71 11.66 -7.08
C SER A 431 60.61 10.45 -7.21
N VAL A 432 61.66 10.58 -8.01
CA VAL A 432 62.68 9.54 -8.21
C VAL A 432 64.07 10.08 -7.92
N GLY A 433 64.91 9.23 -7.33
CA GLY A 433 66.34 9.47 -7.21
C GLY A 433 67.04 8.84 -8.39
N ILE A 434 67.89 9.61 -9.08
CA ILE A 434 68.70 9.13 -10.20
C ILE A 434 70.15 9.22 -9.76
N THR A 435 70.89 8.12 -9.88
CA THR A 435 72.33 8.05 -9.59
C THR A 435 73.07 7.65 -10.86
N CYS A 436 73.92 8.54 -11.36
CA CYS A 436 74.72 8.33 -12.57
C CYS A 436 76.22 8.33 -12.24
N PRO A 437 77.06 7.53 -12.94
CA PRO A 437 78.50 7.44 -12.67
C PRO A 437 79.21 8.80 -12.78
N ASP A 438 78.85 9.61 -13.79
CA ASP A 438 79.55 10.86 -14.10
C ASP A 438 78.89 12.11 -13.51
N ASN A 439 77.60 12.05 -13.18
CA ASN A 439 76.79 13.21 -12.76
C ASN A 439 76.33 13.16 -11.29
N GLY A 440 76.69 12.12 -10.54
CA GLY A 440 76.29 11.95 -9.14
C GLY A 440 74.81 11.61 -8.96
N SER A 441 74.29 11.83 -7.75
CA SER A 441 72.89 11.58 -7.40
C SER A 441 72.05 12.85 -7.37
N PHE A 442 70.89 12.85 -7.99
CA PHE A 442 69.92 13.95 -7.95
C PHE A 442 68.48 13.42 -7.88
N THR A 443 67.55 14.27 -7.44
CA THR A 443 66.12 13.96 -7.40
C THR A 443 65.42 14.72 -8.53
N THR A 444 64.51 14.06 -9.23
CA THR A 444 63.63 14.70 -10.21
C THR A 444 62.19 14.21 -10.06
N GLN A 445 61.25 14.96 -10.65
CA GLN A 445 59.87 14.53 -10.80
C GLN A 445 59.69 13.97 -12.21
N LEU A 446 59.12 12.77 -12.30
CA LEU A 446 58.77 12.19 -13.59
C LEU A 446 57.35 12.59 -14.01
N PRO A 447 57.03 12.54 -15.32
CA PRO A 447 55.67 12.74 -15.79
C PRO A 447 54.68 11.84 -15.04
N THR A 448 53.49 12.37 -14.76
CA THR A 448 52.47 11.69 -13.96
C THR A 448 51.71 10.67 -14.81
N TRP A 449 51.20 9.61 -14.18
CA TRP A 449 50.26 8.68 -14.84
C TRP A 449 49.12 9.44 -15.54
N ARG A 450 48.52 10.43 -14.86
CA ARG A 450 47.46 11.29 -15.42
C ARG A 450 47.87 11.95 -16.73
N THR A 451 49.07 12.53 -16.80
CA THR A 451 49.54 13.25 -17.99
C THR A 451 49.59 12.34 -19.22
N TRP A 452 50.14 11.14 -19.06
CA TRP A 452 50.27 10.20 -20.17
C TRP A 452 48.98 9.47 -20.49
N PHE A 453 48.21 9.10 -19.47
CA PHE A 453 46.88 8.53 -19.64
C PHE A 453 45.97 9.51 -20.42
N MET A 454 45.88 10.77 -20.01
CA MET A 454 45.11 11.79 -20.76
C MET A 454 45.63 11.98 -22.19
N ALA A 455 46.93 11.85 -22.44
CA ALA A 455 47.48 11.95 -23.78
C ALA A 455 47.10 10.75 -24.67
N ALA A 456 47.03 9.54 -24.12
CA ALA A 456 46.59 8.32 -24.81
C ALA A 456 45.08 8.28 -25.09
N HIS A 457 44.31 9.16 -24.44
CA HIS A 457 42.85 9.23 -24.51
C HIS A 457 42.32 10.58 -25.00
N GLN A 458 43.10 11.32 -25.81
CA GLN A 458 42.63 12.59 -26.38
C GLN A 458 41.40 12.44 -27.27
N ASP A 459 41.21 11.26 -27.87
CA ASP A 459 40.03 10.90 -28.67
C ASP A 459 38.75 10.74 -27.83
N GLU A 460 38.89 10.49 -26.52
CA GLU A 460 37.79 10.39 -25.56
C GLU A 460 37.56 11.72 -24.80
N CYS A 461 38.19 12.81 -25.24
CA CYS A 461 37.92 14.15 -24.76
C CYS A 461 36.80 14.83 -25.55
N SER A 462 35.92 15.52 -24.83
CA SER A 462 34.83 16.33 -25.37
C SER A 462 34.86 17.75 -24.81
N ALA A 463 33.98 18.62 -25.33
CA ALA A 463 33.78 19.97 -24.79
C ALA A 463 33.26 19.97 -23.33
N LEU A 464 32.74 18.84 -22.85
CA LEU A 464 32.18 18.67 -21.50
C LEU A 464 33.18 18.08 -20.49
N GLY A 465 34.35 17.61 -20.95
CA GLY A 465 35.35 16.95 -20.11
C GLY A 465 36.19 15.93 -20.89
N CYS A 466 37.28 15.47 -20.29
CA CYS A 466 38.12 14.40 -20.82
C CYS A 466 37.77 13.05 -20.17
N LEU A 467 38.06 11.95 -20.90
CA LEU A 467 37.91 10.56 -20.42
C LEU A 467 36.45 10.13 -20.23
N ARG A 468 35.62 10.34 -21.25
CA ARG A 468 34.29 9.72 -21.34
C ARG A 468 34.43 8.33 -21.96
N ILE A 469 34.41 7.31 -21.10
CA ILE A 469 34.65 5.91 -21.46
C ILE A 469 33.33 5.25 -21.83
N GLU A 470 33.19 4.89 -23.10
CA GLU A 470 32.01 4.23 -23.67
C GLU A 470 32.36 2.82 -24.20
N ASP A 471 31.41 2.14 -24.84
CA ASP A 471 31.57 0.82 -25.47
C ASP A 471 32.15 -0.26 -24.50
N TRP A 472 31.45 -0.45 -23.39
CA TRP A 472 31.79 -1.43 -22.37
C TRP A 472 31.41 -2.86 -22.79
N GLU A 473 32.25 -3.83 -22.44
CA GLU A 473 31.93 -5.25 -22.53
C GLU A 473 31.04 -5.64 -21.33
N ALA A 474 29.93 -6.33 -21.60
CA ALA A 474 29.03 -6.80 -20.55
C ALA A 474 29.73 -7.88 -19.68
N GLY A 475 29.65 -7.72 -18.37
CA GLY A 475 30.19 -8.67 -17.41
C GLY A 475 29.19 -9.77 -17.02
N THR A 476 29.55 -10.55 -16.00
CA THR A 476 28.67 -11.56 -15.40
C THR A 476 28.74 -11.51 -13.87
N GLY A 477 27.60 -11.67 -13.19
CA GLY A 477 27.52 -11.68 -11.73
C GLY A 477 27.84 -10.31 -11.13
N ALA A 478 28.78 -10.27 -10.19
CA ALA A 478 29.22 -9.02 -9.56
C ALA A 478 30.05 -8.13 -10.50
N GLU A 479 30.68 -8.70 -11.54
CA GLU A 479 31.28 -7.88 -12.60
C GLU A 479 30.17 -7.43 -13.54
N PHE A 480 29.80 -6.16 -13.48
CA PHE A 480 28.73 -5.60 -14.27
C PHE A 480 29.20 -5.28 -15.70
N ALA A 481 30.39 -4.70 -15.83
CA ALA A 481 30.99 -4.42 -17.12
C ALA A 481 32.50 -4.27 -17.06
N ARG A 482 33.17 -4.40 -18.21
CA ARG A 482 34.62 -4.26 -18.34
C ARG A 482 35.00 -3.44 -19.57
N LYS A 483 36.08 -2.68 -19.46
CA LYS A 483 36.76 -2.03 -20.57
C LYS A 483 38.25 -2.33 -20.50
N THR A 484 38.85 -2.66 -21.64
CA THR A 484 40.30 -2.84 -21.72
C THR A 484 40.88 -1.93 -22.80
N TYR A 485 42.07 -1.41 -22.52
CA TYR A 485 42.84 -0.56 -23.42
C TYR A 485 44.23 -1.15 -23.59
N GLN A 486 44.66 -1.22 -24.84
CA GLN A 486 46.03 -1.52 -25.26
C GLN A 486 46.37 -0.52 -26.36
N ARG A 487 46.90 0.64 -25.98
CA ARG A 487 47.08 1.79 -26.87
C ARG A 487 48.54 2.18 -27.01
N THR A 488 48.86 2.77 -28.15
CA THR A 488 50.08 3.54 -28.34
C THR A 488 49.70 4.96 -28.74
N ALA A 489 50.40 5.95 -28.19
CA ALA A 489 50.14 7.37 -28.47
C ALA A 489 51.45 8.14 -28.56
N VAL A 490 51.44 9.28 -29.25
CA VAL A 490 52.59 10.18 -29.30
C VAL A 490 52.24 11.49 -28.62
N SER A 491 53.00 11.86 -27.59
CA SER A 491 52.80 13.11 -26.84
C SER A 491 54.11 13.85 -26.69
N ASN A 492 54.20 15.08 -27.19
CA ASN A 492 55.43 15.88 -27.20
C ASN A 492 56.65 15.14 -27.81
N GLY A 493 56.42 14.29 -28.81
CA GLY A 493 57.47 13.49 -29.47
C GLY A 493 57.88 12.22 -28.73
N LEU A 494 57.23 11.90 -27.60
CA LEU A 494 57.43 10.66 -26.84
C LEU A 494 56.41 9.62 -27.27
N GLU A 495 56.87 8.41 -27.60
CA GLU A 495 56.00 7.25 -27.83
C GLU A 495 55.59 6.65 -26.49
N LEU A 496 54.28 6.59 -26.26
CA LEU A 496 53.64 6.08 -25.05
C LEU A 496 52.99 4.73 -25.36
N SER A 497 53.10 3.78 -24.44
CA SER A 497 52.37 2.53 -24.42
C SER A 497 51.47 2.47 -23.19
N GLU A 498 50.23 2.05 -23.37
CA GLU A 498 49.21 2.03 -22.33
C GLU A 498 48.54 0.66 -22.28
N SER A 499 48.40 0.12 -21.06
CA SER A 499 47.68 -1.11 -20.76
C SER A 499 46.77 -0.86 -19.56
N THR A 500 45.47 -0.67 -19.81
CA THR A 500 44.49 -0.39 -18.76
C THR A 500 43.34 -1.37 -18.80
N THR A 501 42.88 -1.81 -17.63
CA THR A 501 41.62 -2.53 -17.44
C THR A 501 40.76 -1.76 -16.45
N LEU A 502 39.55 -1.43 -16.85
CA LEU A 502 38.52 -0.89 -15.98
C LEU A 502 37.45 -1.97 -15.78
N THR A 503 37.13 -2.26 -14.53
CA THR A 503 36.10 -3.21 -14.15
C THR A 503 35.07 -2.49 -13.31
N LEU A 504 33.83 -2.43 -13.80
CA LEU A 504 32.70 -1.91 -13.06
C LEU A 504 32.03 -3.06 -12.33
N ARG A 505 32.08 -3.04 -11.00
CA ARG A 505 31.48 -4.06 -10.13
C ARG A 505 30.19 -3.55 -9.52
N HIS A 506 29.15 -4.37 -9.51
CA HIS A 506 27.95 -4.11 -8.71
C HIS A 506 28.25 -4.54 -7.27
N THR A 507 28.11 -3.62 -6.32
CA THR A 507 28.51 -3.81 -4.91
C THR A 507 27.38 -3.37 -3.97
N PRO A 508 26.26 -4.10 -3.95
CA PRO A 508 25.13 -3.76 -3.09
C PRO A 508 25.49 -3.90 -1.60
N HIS A 509 24.92 -3.03 -0.76
CA HIS A 509 25.16 -2.98 0.69
C HIS A 509 23.99 -3.49 1.53
#